data_AF-A0A512TN26-F1
#
_entry.id   AF-A0A512TN26-F1
#
_cell.length_a   1.000
_cell.length_b   1.000
_cell.length_c   1.000
_cell.angle_alpha   90.00
_cell.angle_beta   90.00
_cell.angle_gamma   90.00
#
_symmetry.space_group_name_H-M   'P 1'
#
loop_
_entity.id
_entity.type
_entity.pdbx_description
1 polymer ?
#
loop_
_entity_poly.entity_id
_entity_poly.type
_entity_poly.pdbx_seq_one_letter_code
_entity_poly.pdbx_strand_id
1 'polypeptide(L)'
;MNEDDKYLLQLLYLQQFANFITLTSDSIFINSTSQGIQLLLEKISASNDKENNNNNENNSGINNTTNLQNNPDALALQAVYGFFTSRLISTYIAFETYNIRVKQKAEGTYKYSLQPSKDINISSILGILALCYALKASVAIVQRNNIQPILGI
;
A
#
# COMPACT_ATOMS: atom_id res chain seq x y z
N MET A 1 23.39 -13.88 -26.33
CA MET A 1 22.84 -13.11 -25.19
C MET A 1 23.87 -13.19 -24.08
N ASN A 2 24.40 -12.04 -23.64
CA ASN A 2 25.45 -12.00 -22.60
C ASN A 2 24.85 -12.38 -21.23
N GLU A 3 25.66 -12.82 -20.27
CA GLU A 3 25.22 -13.13 -18.90
C GLU A 3 24.52 -11.93 -18.24
N ASP A 4 25.00 -10.71 -18.48
CA ASP A 4 24.33 -9.48 -18.03
C ASP A 4 22.90 -9.35 -18.60
N ASP A 5 22.67 -9.74 -19.87
CA ASP A 5 21.35 -9.67 -20.48
C ASP A 5 20.40 -10.72 -19.88
N LYS A 6 20.92 -11.91 -19.56
CA LYS A 6 20.16 -12.95 -18.85
C LYS A 6 19.77 -12.49 -17.45
N TYR A 7 20.69 -11.85 -16.74
CA TYR A 7 20.42 -11.33 -15.41
C TYR A 7 19.44 -10.16 -15.42
N LEU A 8 19.58 -9.22 -16.37
CA LEU A 8 18.58 -8.16 -16.58
C LEU A 8 17.19 -8.71 -16.88
N LEU A 9 17.08 -9.79 -17.67
CA LEU A 9 15.81 -10.47 -17.90
C LEU A 9 15.22 -11.05 -16.61
N GLN A 10 16.04 -11.64 -15.73
CA GLN A 10 15.58 -12.11 -14.41
C GLN A 10 15.08 -10.95 -13.53
N LEU A 11 15.79 -9.82 -13.53
CA LEU A 11 15.35 -8.62 -12.83
C LEU A 11 14.00 -8.10 -13.36
N LEU A 12 13.75 -8.20 -14.67
CA LEU A 12 12.45 -7.84 -15.26
C LEU A 12 11.32 -8.78 -14.81
N TYR A 13 11.55 -10.09 -14.70
CA TYR A 13 10.55 -10.99 -14.13
C TYR A 13 10.26 -10.67 -12.66
N LEU A 14 11.29 -10.32 -11.89
CA LEU A 14 11.12 -9.89 -10.50
C LEU A 14 10.38 -8.55 -10.40
N GLN A 15 10.65 -7.61 -11.31
CA GLN A 15 9.90 -6.34 -11.43
C GLN A 15 8.42 -6.61 -11.74
N GLN A 16 8.14 -7.54 -12.65
CA GLN A 16 6.78 -7.94 -12.99
C GLN A 16 6.04 -8.51 -11.77
N PHE A 17 6.71 -9.35 -10.98
CA PHE A 17 6.14 -9.86 -9.73
C PHE A 17 5.85 -8.75 -8.71
N ALA A 18 6.77 -7.79 -8.54
CA ALA A 18 6.56 -6.63 -7.68
C ALA A 18 5.35 -5.79 -8.13
N ASN A 19 5.16 -5.62 -9.44
CA ASN A 19 4.00 -4.92 -9.99
C ASN A 19 2.68 -5.63 -9.65
N PHE A 20 2.65 -6.97 -9.70
CA PHE A 20 1.46 -7.74 -9.29
C PHE A 20 1.14 -7.60 -7.80
N ILE A 21 2.16 -7.54 -6.94
CA ILE A 21 1.96 -7.24 -5.51
C ILE A 21 1.34 -5.86 -5.34
N THR A 22 1.85 -4.84 -6.04
CA THR A 22 1.30 -3.48 -5.97
C THR A 22 -0.16 -3.45 -6.42
N LEU A 23 -0.51 -4.05 -7.57
CA LEU A 23 -1.90 -4.10 -8.06
C LEU A 23 -2.86 -4.81 -7.09
N THR A 24 -2.38 -5.88 -6.46
CA THR A 24 -3.15 -6.60 -5.44
C THR A 24 -3.36 -5.73 -4.21
N SER A 25 -2.32 -5.00 -3.80
CA SER A 25 -2.36 -4.08 -2.66
C SER A 25 -3.32 -2.91 -2.92
N ASP A 26 -3.30 -2.34 -4.12
CA ASP A 26 -4.26 -1.32 -4.56
C ASP A 26 -5.69 -1.85 -4.49
N SER A 27 -5.93 -3.09 -4.95
CA SER A 27 -7.24 -3.73 -4.91
C SER A 27 -7.75 -3.90 -3.46
N ILE A 28 -6.86 -4.31 -2.54
CA ILE A 28 -7.18 -4.40 -1.11
C ILE A 28 -7.49 -3.01 -0.53
N PHE A 29 -6.72 -2.00 -0.90
CA PHE A 29 -6.89 -0.63 -0.41
C PHE A 29 -8.20 0.01 -0.91
N ILE A 30 -8.58 -0.25 -2.16
CA ILE A 30 -9.89 0.14 -2.72
C ILE A 30 -11.02 -0.53 -1.93
N ASN A 31 -10.89 -1.81 -1.60
CA ASN A 31 -11.88 -2.51 -0.78
C ASN A 31 -11.97 -1.94 0.64
N SER A 32 -10.82 -1.65 1.27
CA SER A 32 -10.75 -0.94 2.56
C SER A 32 -11.50 0.40 2.50
N THR A 33 -11.26 1.19 1.45
CA THR A 33 -11.93 2.48 1.25
C THR A 33 -13.45 2.31 1.10
N SER A 34 -13.90 1.32 0.32
CA SER A 34 -15.33 1.00 0.17
C SER A 34 -15.99 0.63 1.49
N GLN A 35 -15.34 -0.21 2.31
CA GLN A 35 -15.82 -0.56 3.65
C GLN A 35 -15.84 0.65 4.59
N GLY A 36 -14.83 1.52 4.50
CA GLY A 36 -14.78 2.78 5.22
C GLY A 36 -15.97 3.70 4.92
N ILE A 37 -16.33 3.82 3.64
CA ILE A 37 -17.50 4.59 3.19
C ILE A 37 -18.77 4.01 3.78
N GLN A 38 -18.98 2.69 3.68
CA GLN A 38 -20.17 2.01 4.23
C GLN A 38 -20.30 2.25 5.74
N LEU A 39 -19.20 2.09 6.48
CA LEU A 39 -19.16 2.31 7.92
C LEU A 39 -19.54 3.74 8.31
N LEU A 40 -19.11 4.75 7.53
CA LEU A 40 -19.48 6.14 7.78
C LEU A 40 -20.95 6.42 7.44
N LEU A 41 -21.46 5.88 6.33
CA LEU A 41 -22.87 6.03 5.93
C LEU A 41 -23.82 5.43 6.98
N GLU A 42 -23.49 4.26 7.51
CA GLU A 42 -24.26 3.61 8.58
C GLU A 42 -24.30 4.47 9.85
N LYS A 43 -23.16 5.04 10.26
CA LYS A 43 -23.09 5.95 11.41
C LYS A 43 -23.94 7.20 11.23
N ILE A 44 -23.91 7.80 10.04
CA ILE A 44 -24.72 8.99 9.71
C ILE A 44 -26.21 8.65 9.81
N SER A 45 -26.62 7.52 9.21
CA SER A 45 -28.02 7.08 9.20
C SER A 45 -28.53 6.81 10.63
N ALA A 46 -27.76 6.09 11.43
CA ALA A 46 -28.09 5.80 12.83
C ALA A 46 -28.14 7.06 13.72
N SER A 47 -27.38 8.11 13.39
CA SER A 47 -27.44 9.40 14.10
C SER A 47 -28.76 10.13 13.80
N ASN A 48 -29.18 10.15 12.53
CA ASN A 48 -30.42 10.80 12.10
C ASN A 48 -31.66 10.13 12.73
N ASP A 49 -31.66 8.80 12.86
CA ASP A 49 -32.74 8.06 13.51
C ASP A 49 -32.85 8.35 15.01
N LYS A 50 -31.73 8.64 15.69
CA LYS A 50 -31.72 9.04 17.10
C LYS A 50 -32.24 10.46 17.30
N GLU A 51 -31.89 11.39 16.42
CA GLU A 51 -32.41 12.76 16.48
C GLU A 51 -33.91 12.82 16.24
N ASN A 52 -34.43 12.00 15.31
CA ASN A 52 -35.86 11.93 15.01
C ASN A 52 -36.70 11.21 16.10
N ASN A 53 -36.10 10.31 16.88
CA ASN A 53 -36.80 9.51 17.89
C ASN A 53 -36.73 10.08 19.32
N ASN A 54 -36.31 11.32 19.51
CA ASN A 54 -36.30 12.00 20.83
C ASN A 54 -37.71 12.23 21.45
N ASN A 55 -38.78 11.67 20.89
CA ASN A 55 -40.15 11.75 21.41
C ASN A 55 -40.75 10.40 21.87
N ASN A 56 -39.99 9.30 21.94
CA ASN A 56 -40.54 8.08 22.53
C ASN A 56 -39.47 7.29 23.28
N GLU A 57 -39.50 7.40 24.60
CA GLU A 57 -38.87 6.45 25.53
C GLU A 57 -39.53 5.08 25.37
N ASN A 58 -39.11 4.32 24.37
CA ASN A 58 -39.32 2.88 24.37
C ASN A 58 -38.01 2.20 23.96
N ASN A 59 -37.35 1.75 25.02
CA ASN A 59 -36.16 0.93 25.05
C ASN A 59 -36.42 -0.38 24.28
N SER A 60 -36.18 -0.37 22.97
CA SER A 60 -35.96 -1.58 22.19
C SER A 60 -34.50 -1.58 21.82
N GLY A 61 -33.75 -2.52 22.40
CA GLY A 61 -32.37 -2.78 22.06
C GLY A 61 -32.27 -3.04 20.57
N ILE A 62 -31.96 -1.99 19.81
CA ILE A 62 -31.51 -2.12 18.44
C ILE A 62 -30.07 -2.62 18.56
N ASN A 63 -29.99 -3.93 18.77
CA ASN A 63 -28.88 -4.76 18.36
C ASN A 63 -28.81 -4.63 16.83
N ASN A 64 -28.37 -3.49 16.30
CA ASN A 64 -27.89 -3.40 14.92
C ASN A 64 -26.51 -4.08 14.89
N THR A 65 -26.52 -5.36 15.22
CA THR A 65 -25.49 -6.32 14.83
C THR A 65 -25.75 -6.67 13.36
N THR A 66 -25.66 -5.68 12.47
CA THR A 66 -25.54 -5.94 11.05
C THR A 66 -24.07 -5.75 10.69
N ASN A 67 -23.35 -6.87 10.72
CA ASN A 67 -22.03 -7.10 10.14
C ASN A 67 -20.83 -6.34 10.74
N LEU A 68 -20.41 -6.76 11.93
CA LEU A 68 -19.03 -6.63 12.43
C LEU A 68 -18.01 -7.46 11.61
N GLN A 69 -18.24 -7.64 10.30
CA GLN A 69 -17.35 -8.40 9.40
C GLN A 69 -16.40 -7.48 8.63
N ASN A 70 -16.70 -6.18 8.55
CA ASN A 70 -15.91 -5.21 7.82
C ASN A 70 -14.93 -4.51 8.77
N ASN A 71 -13.63 -4.77 8.59
CA ASN A 71 -12.56 -4.07 9.30
C ASN A 71 -11.72 -3.31 8.26
N PRO A 72 -12.17 -2.11 7.84
CA PRO A 72 -11.49 -1.33 6.82
C PRO A 72 -10.03 -1.05 7.20
N ASP A 73 -9.74 -0.90 8.50
CA ASP A 73 -8.41 -0.52 9.00
C ASP A 73 -7.42 -1.67 8.87
N ALA A 74 -7.87 -2.90 9.17
CA ALA A 74 -7.06 -4.10 8.96
C ALA A 74 -6.73 -4.31 7.48
N LEU A 75 -7.69 -4.03 6.58
CA LEU A 75 -7.45 -4.11 5.13
C LEU A 75 -6.50 -3.01 4.64
N ALA A 76 -6.64 -1.78 5.15
CA ALA A 76 -5.71 -0.70 4.84
C ALA A 76 -4.29 -1.09 5.25
N LEU A 77 -4.11 -1.58 6.49
CA LEU A 77 -2.80 -2.04 6.95
C LEU A 77 -2.25 -3.20 6.09
N GLN A 78 -3.10 -4.14 5.68
CA GLN A 78 -2.69 -5.23 4.78
C GLN A 78 -2.19 -4.70 3.43
N ALA A 79 -2.86 -3.71 2.85
CA ALA A 79 -2.40 -3.06 1.62
C ALA A 79 -1.03 -2.38 1.80
N VAL A 80 -0.83 -1.68 2.93
CA VAL A 80 0.46 -1.01 3.23
C VAL A 80 1.61 -2.02 3.33
N TYR A 81 1.39 -3.20 3.92
CA TYR A 81 2.40 -4.26 3.90
C TYR A 81 2.75 -4.72 2.48
N GLY A 82 1.77 -4.79 1.59
CA GLY A 82 1.98 -5.12 0.19
C GLY A 82 2.77 -4.03 -0.55
N PHE A 83 2.42 -2.75 -0.37
CA PHE A 83 3.19 -1.62 -0.91
C PHE A 83 4.64 -1.59 -0.40
N PHE A 84 4.85 -1.88 0.89
CA PHE A 84 6.18 -1.98 1.47
C PHE A 84 6.99 -3.12 0.83
N THR A 85 6.37 -4.29 0.70
CA THR A 85 7.01 -5.46 0.10
C THR A 85 7.39 -5.21 -1.37
N SER A 86 6.48 -4.67 -2.18
CA SER A 86 6.79 -4.36 -3.58
C SER A 86 7.88 -3.30 -3.69
N ARG A 87 7.88 -2.29 -2.81
CA ARG A 87 8.93 -1.26 -2.78
C ARG A 87 10.31 -1.84 -2.45
N LEU A 88 10.41 -2.78 -1.53
CA LEU A 88 11.69 -3.45 -1.23
C LEU A 88 12.24 -4.18 -2.47
N ILE A 89 11.37 -4.90 -3.19
CA ILE A 89 11.75 -5.61 -4.41
C ILE A 89 12.19 -4.62 -5.51
N SER A 90 11.40 -3.58 -5.77
CA SER A 90 11.76 -2.55 -6.75
C SER A 90 13.05 -1.80 -6.39
N THR A 91 13.30 -1.61 -5.10
CA THR A 91 14.56 -1.00 -4.62
C THR A 91 15.73 -1.89 -4.94
N TYR A 92 15.66 -3.19 -4.63
CA TYR A 92 16.69 -4.15 -4.99
C TYR A 92 17.01 -4.10 -6.50
N ILE A 93 15.98 -4.13 -7.34
CA ILE A 93 16.12 -4.07 -8.80
C ILE A 93 16.80 -2.77 -9.25
N ALA A 94 16.45 -1.63 -8.64
CA ALA A 94 17.07 -0.34 -8.95
C ALA A 94 18.58 -0.34 -8.68
N PHE A 95 18.99 -0.85 -7.52
CA PHE A 95 20.40 -0.96 -7.14
C PHE A 95 21.17 -1.93 -8.03
N GLU A 96 20.63 -3.12 -8.29
CA GLU A 96 21.27 -4.11 -9.17
C GLU A 96 21.43 -3.56 -10.59
N THR A 97 20.38 -2.95 -11.12
CA THR A 97 20.43 -2.31 -12.44
C THR A 97 21.50 -1.23 -12.47
N TYR A 98 21.58 -0.37 -11.44
CA TYR A 98 22.61 0.65 -11.35
C TYR A 98 24.02 0.03 -11.35
N ASN A 99 24.25 -1.02 -10.56
CA ASN A 99 25.56 -1.68 -10.44
C ASN A 99 26.03 -2.28 -11.76
N ILE A 100 25.16 -3.02 -12.46
CA ILE A 100 25.45 -3.58 -13.79
C ILE A 100 25.86 -2.47 -14.75
N ARG A 101 25.11 -1.37 -14.74
CA ARG A 101 25.29 -0.26 -15.68
C ARG A 101 26.58 0.53 -15.39
N VAL A 102 26.95 0.69 -14.11
CA VAL A 102 28.24 1.26 -13.70
C VAL A 102 29.41 0.36 -14.13
N LYS A 103 29.31 -0.96 -13.93
CA LYS A 103 30.33 -1.93 -14.36
C LYS A 103 30.54 -1.87 -15.87
N GLN A 104 29.47 -1.94 -16.65
CA GLN A 104 29.52 -1.83 -18.11
C GLN A 104 30.17 -0.52 -18.58
N LYS A 105 29.92 0.59 -17.87
CA LYS A 105 30.54 1.88 -18.17
C LYS A 105 32.05 1.86 -17.90
N ALA A 106 32.48 1.28 -16.79
CA ALA A 106 33.90 1.15 -16.46
C ALA A 106 34.65 0.24 -17.46
N GLU A 107 33.98 -0.78 -17.98
CA GLU A 107 34.53 -1.73 -18.97
C GLU A 107 34.43 -1.24 -20.42
N GLY A 108 33.81 -0.09 -20.68
CA GLY A 108 33.62 0.44 -22.03
C GLY A 108 32.59 -0.34 -22.88
N THR A 109 31.83 -1.25 -22.27
CA THR A 109 30.81 -2.08 -22.93
C THR A 109 29.40 -1.47 -22.86
N TYR A 110 29.27 -0.32 -22.21
CA TYR A 110 28.01 0.40 -22.05
C TYR A 110 27.51 0.98 -23.38
N LYS A 111 26.38 0.46 -23.86
CA LYS A 111 25.83 0.80 -25.19
C LYS A 111 24.86 1.97 -25.21
N TYR A 112 24.47 2.52 -24.06
CA TYR A 112 23.47 3.58 -23.99
C TYR A 112 24.11 4.97 -23.86
N SER A 113 23.42 5.99 -24.37
CA SER A 113 23.90 7.37 -24.36
C SER A 113 23.80 8.05 -22.99
N LEU A 114 22.89 7.58 -22.11
CA LEU A 114 22.61 8.19 -20.81
C LEU A 114 23.33 7.47 -19.69
N GLN A 115 23.85 8.22 -18.72
CA GLN A 115 24.54 7.62 -17.57
C GLN A 115 23.55 6.89 -16.64
N PRO A 116 24.02 5.89 -15.86
CA PRO A 116 23.19 5.25 -14.83
C PRO A 116 22.68 6.30 -13.83
N SER A 117 21.37 6.35 -13.60
CA SER A 117 20.76 7.36 -12.72
C SER A 117 20.83 6.92 -11.25
N LYS A 118 21.49 7.75 -10.42
CA LYS A 118 21.48 7.61 -8.96
C LYS A 118 20.13 8.02 -8.36
N ASP A 119 19.37 8.84 -9.06
CA ASP A 119 18.11 9.40 -8.56
C ASP A 119 17.04 8.32 -8.37
N ILE A 120 17.07 7.26 -9.18
CA ILE A 120 16.19 6.09 -9.00
C ILE A 120 16.47 5.42 -7.65
N ASN A 121 17.74 5.27 -7.26
CA ASN A 121 18.12 4.69 -5.97
C ASN A 121 17.72 5.61 -4.80
N ILE A 122 17.94 6.92 -4.95
CA ILE A 122 17.53 7.92 -3.94
C ILE A 122 16.00 7.88 -3.76
N SER A 123 15.24 7.93 -4.86
CA SER A 123 13.78 7.81 -4.86
C SER A 123 13.31 6.50 -4.20
N SER A 124 14.03 5.40 -4.42
CA SER A 124 13.72 4.12 -3.80
C SER A 124 13.91 4.15 -2.28
N ILE A 125 15.01 4.74 -1.79
CA ILE A 125 15.26 4.94 -0.34
C ILE A 125 14.16 5.83 0.27
N LEU A 126 13.85 6.96 -0.36
CA LEU A 126 12.80 7.87 0.12
C LEU A 126 11.43 7.17 0.16
N GLY A 127 11.13 6.33 -0.83
CA GLY A 127 9.91 5.51 -0.86
C GLY A 127 9.84 4.51 0.30
N ILE A 128 10.95 3.84 0.64
CA ILE A 128 11.01 2.96 1.82
C ILE A 128 10.75 3.75 3.10
N LEU A 129 11.40 4.90 3.26
CA LEU A 129 11.22 5.75 4.45
C LEU A 129 9.77 6.21 4.59
N ALA A 130 9.15 6.66 3.50
CA ALA A 130 7.73 7.04 3.48
C ALA A 130 6.83 5.88 3.94
N LEU A 131 7.06 4.67 3.42
CA LEU A 131 6.28 3.49 3.78
C LEU A 131 6.54 3.00 5.21
N CYS A 132 7.74 3.20 5.78
CA CYS A 132 7.99 2.95 7.20
C CYS A 132 7.10 3.83 8.09
N TYR A 133 6.95 5.11 7.74
CA TYR A 133 6.04 6.02 8.46
C TYR A 133 4.57 5.65 8.23
N ALA A 134 4.18 5.28 7.00
CA ALA A 134 2.82 4.82 6.70
C ALA A 134 2.47 3.55 7.49
N LEU A 135 3.37 2.57 7.58
CA LEU A 135 3.19 1.37 8.40
C LEU A 135 3.04 1.72 9.87
N LYS A 136 3.93 2.55 10.42
CA LYS A 136 3.86 2.99 11.82
C LYS A 136 2.53 3.68 12.14
N ALA A 137 2.07 4.57 11.26
CA ALA A 137 0.78 5.26 11.40
C ALA A 137 -0.39 4.27 11.32
N SER A 138 -0.39 3.38 10.33
CA SER A 138 -1.43 2.38 10.12
C SER A 138 -1.59 1.46 11.33
N VAL A 139 -0.49 0.91 11.84
CA VAL A 139 -0.48 0.05 13.03
C VAL A 139 -1.03 0.80 14.25
N ALA A 140 -0.60 2.05 14.45
CA ALA A 140 -1.09 2.86 15.57
C ALA A 140 -2.59 3.14 15.50
N ILE A 141 -3.15 3.36 14.30
CA ILE A 141 -4.60 3.57 14.12
C ILE A 141 -5.36 2.27 14.38
N VAL A 142 -4.95 1.16 13.74
CA VAL A 142 -5.57 -0.17 13.92
C VAL A 142 -5.58 -0.61 15.39
N GLN A 143 -4.53 -0.28 16.16
CA GLN A 143 -4.46 -0.64 17.58
C GLN A 143 -5.31 0.24 18.49
N ARG A 144 -5.61 1.48 18.08
CA ARG A 144 -6.36 2.45 18.91
C ARG A 144 -7.86 2.36 18.72
N ASN A 145 -8.32 2.17 17.49
CA ASN A 145 -9.74 2.21 17.16
C ASN A 145 -10.01 1.54 15.80
N ASN A 146 -10.65 0.37 15.81
CA ASN A 146 -10.95 -0.43 14.61
C ASN A 146 -12.27 -0.01 13.95
N ILE A 147 -12.79 1.15 14.34
CA ILE A 147 -14.14 1.62 14.02
C ILE A 147 -14.06 2.90 13.18
N GLN A 148 -12.91 3.24 12.59
CA GLN A 148 -12.75 4.46 11.78
C GLN A 148 -11.77 4.22 10.64
N PRO A 149 -12.17 4.43 9.37
CA PRO A 149 -11.31 4.15 8.23
C PRO A 149 -10.00 4.94 8.29
N ILE A 150 -8.90 4.30 7.93
CA ILE A 150 -7.62 4.98 7.72
C ILE A 150 -7.69 5.84 6.46
N LEU A 151 -7.34 7.13 6.59
CA LEU A 151 -7.38 8.11 5.49
C LEU A 151 -5.97 8.63 5.19
N GLY A 152 -5.69 8.91 3.91
CA GLY A 152 -4.50 9.64 3.48
C GLY A 152 -3.20 8.82 3.47
N ILE A 153 -3.31 7.52 3.21
CA ILE A 153 -2.19 6.59 3.02
C ILE A 153 -1.90 6.38 1.54
#